data_AF-A0A536HR77-F1
#
_entry.id   AF-A0A536HR77-F1
#
_cell.length_a   1.000
_cell.length_b   1.000
_cell.length_c   1.000
_cell.angle_alpha   90.00
_cell.angle_beta   90.00
_cell.angle_gamma   90.00
#
_symmetry.space_group_name_H-M   'P 1'
#
loop_
_entity.id
_entity.type
_entity.pdbx_description
1 polymer ?
#
loop_
_entity_poly.entity_id
_entity_poly.type
_entity_poly.pdbx_seq_one_letter_code
_entity_poly.pdbx_strand_id
1 'polypeptide(L)'
;MAAPLEALVNPPFASDPPIKISLDARIIGLVIAVLSALVGLLVLLTLLALLGIGYQASYGSIFILDLVDVLLNLLADALGLIGGIQMLRGNAAGRRLVVYGLALAFVIQVALGLGFGTGASAIVTLVLLVVLYYAVVVSRFPGEVLAPNR
;
A
#
# COMPACT_ATOMS: atom_id res chain seq x y z
N MET A 1 17.25 -16.00 6.14
CA MET A 1 17.20 -15.44 4.77
C MET A 1 16.03 -14.46 4.69
N ALA A 2 16.26 -13.16 4.94
CA ALA A 2 15.21 -12.11 4.97
C ALA A 2 15.63 -10.82 4.21
N ALA A 3 16.76 -10.87 3.50
CA ALA A 3 17.39 -9.73 2.84
C ALA A 3 16.48 -8.94 1.87
N PRO A 4 15.63 -9.57 1.02
CA PRO A 4 14.87 -8.80 0.02
C PRO A 4 13.71 -8.01 0.63
N LEU A 5 13.02 -8.54 1.64
CA LEU A 5 11.93 -7.83 2.32
C LEU A 5 12.46 -6.70 3.21
N GLU A 6 13.60 -6.93 3.87
CA GLU A 6 14.25 -5.87 4.64
C GLU A 6 14.75 -4.73 3.73
N ALA A 7 15.22 -5.06 2.51
CA ALA A 7 15.60 -4.06 1.51
C ALA A 7 14.42 -3.21 1.01
N LEU A 8 13.19 -3.73 1.02
CA LEU A 8 12.00 -2.94 0.72
C LEU A 8 11.69 -1.94 1.83
N VAL A 9 11.88 -2.33 3.09
CA VAL A 9 11.59 -1.47 4.25
C VAL A 9 12.69 -0.42 4.44
N ASN A 10 13.94 -0.82 4.24
CA ASN A 10 15.13 -0.01 4.46
C ASN A 10 16.01 0.01 3.19
N PRO A 11 15.56 0.64 2.09
CA PRO A 11 16.34 0.70 0.88
C PRO A 11 17.55 1.64 1.03
N PRO A 12 18.59 1.50 0.19
CA PRO A 12 19.83 2.29 0.30
C PRO A 12 19.61 3.81 0.23
N PHE A 13 18.61 4.26 -0.52
CA PHE A 13 18.28 5.68 -0.66
C PHE A 13 17.49 6.25 0.54
N ALA A 14 17.07 5.42 1.51
CA ALA A 14 16.33 5.90 2.67
C ALA A 14 17.22 6.73 3.62
N SER A 15 18.54 6.52 3.63
CA SER A 15 19.48 7.27 4.46
C SER A 15 19.80 8.65 3.88
N ASP A 16 19.92 8.76 2.55
CA ASP A 16 20.13 10.00 1.82
C ASP A 16 19.13 10.10 0.65
N PRO A 17 17.91 10.61 0.91
CA PRO A 17 16.86 10.65 -0.08
C PRO A 17 17.22 11.64 -1.21
N PRO A 18 16.99 11.28 -2.49
CA PRO A 18 17.26 12.16 -3.62
C PRO A 18 16.51 13.51 -3.51
N ILE A 19 15.33 13.49 -2.91
CA ILE A 19 14.52 14.68 -2.65
C ILE A 19 14.52 14.92 -1.14
N LYS A 20 15.20 16.01 -0.72
CA LYS A 20 15.39 16.40 0.68
C LYS A 20 14.13 17.06 1.26
N ILE A 21 13.08 16.27 1.48
CA ILE A 21 11.84 16.71 2.14
C ILE A 21 11.78 16.09 3.54
N SER A 22 11.55 16.91 4.56
CA SER A 22 11.27 16.46 5.91
C SER A 22 9.79 16.07 6.04
N LEU A 23 9.49 14.78 5.96
CA LEU A 23 8.14 14.25 6.17
C LEU A 23 8.03 13.64 7.57
N ASP A 24 7.06 14.10 8.36
CA ASP A 24 6.73 13.48 9.65
C ASP A 24 6.03 12.13 9.41
N ALA A 25 6.60 11.06 9.96
CA ALA A 25 6.04 9.70 9.89
C ALA A 25 4.62 9.60 10.48
N ARG A 26 4.25 10.47 11.42
CA ARG A 26 2.88 10.48 11.97
C ARG A 26 1.88 11.01 10.95
N ILE A 27 2.24 12.07 10.23
CA ILE A 27 1.41 12.65 9.18
C ILE A 27 1.27 11.67 8.02
N ILE A 28 2.38 11.07 7.58
CA ILE A 28 2.36 10.05 6.52
C ILE A 28 1.56 8.82 6.97
N GLY A 29 1.73 8.36 8.20
CA GLY A 29 0.94 7.29 8.79
C GLY A 29 -0.56 7.58 8.77
N LEU A 30 -0.96 8.81 9.10
CA LEU A 30 -2.36 9.26 9.02
C LEU A 30 -2.88 9.25 7.58
N VAL A 31 -2.11 9.80 6.64
CA VAL A 31 -2.47 9.81 5.21
C VAL A 31 -2.70 8.40 4.71
N ILE A 32 -1.78 7.47 4.98
CA ILE A 32 -1.92 6.07 4.60
C ILE A 32 -3.15 5.44 5.27
N ALA A 33 -3.35 5.65 6.57
CA ALA A 33 -4.50 5.09 7.28
C ALA A 33 -5.84 5.55 6.68
N VAL A 34 -5.97 6.84 6.37
CA VAL A 34 -7.19 7.39 5.75
C VAL A 34 -7.38 6.83 4.34
N LEU A 35 -6.33 6.83 3.51
CA LEU A 35 -6.41 6.31 2.15
C LEU A 35 -6.79 4.82 2.14
N SER A 36 -6.12 4.00 2.95
CA SER A 36 -6.42 2.57 3.08
C SER A 36 -7.80 2.30 3.66
N ALA A 37 -8.30 3.13 4.58
CA ALA A 37 -9.67 3.01 5.08
C ALA A 37 -10.71 3.29 4.00
N LEU A 38 -10.50 4.34 3.19
CA LEU A 38 -11.42 4.72 2.11
C LEU A 38 -11.42 3.68 0.98
N VAL A 39 -10.23 3.26 0.53
CA VAL A 39 -10.09 2.25 -0.51
C VAL A 39 -10.60 0.90 0.00
N GLY A 40 -10.20 0.49 1.22
CA GLY A 40 -10.65 -0.75 1.83
C GLY A 40 -12.17 -0.81 2.03
N LEU A 41 -12.83 0.32 2.34
CA LEU A 41 -14.29 0.38 2.39
C LEU A 41 -14.91 0.12 1.00
N LEU A 42 -14.36 0.73 -0.06
CA LEU A 42 -14.82 0.50 -1.42
C LEU A 42 -14.64 -0.97 -1.84
N VAL A 43 -13.47 -1.55 -1.56
CA VAL A 43 -13.17 -2.97 -1.82
C VAL A 43 -14.11 -3.89 -1.04
N LEU A 44 -14.43 -3.56 0.21
CA LEU A 44 -15.39 -4.30 1.02
C LEU A 44 -16.81 -4.26 0.43
N LEU A 45 -17.25 -3.12 -0.10
CA LEU A 45 -18.53 -3.02 -0.81
C LEU A 45 -18.52 -3.86 -2.09
N THR A 46 -17.41 -3.89 -2.83
CA THR A 46 -17.23 -4.78 -3.99
C THR A 46 -17.31 -6.26 -3.58
N LEU A 47 -16.70 -6.64 -2.46
CA LEU A 47 -16.82 -8.00 -1.91
C LEU A 47 -18.28 -8.35 -1.60
N LEU A 48 -19.01 -7.44 -0.95
CA LEU A 48 -20.42 -7.66 -0.62
C LEU A 48 -21.27 -7.80 -1.89
N ALA A 49 -21.01 -6.98 -2.92
CA ALA A 49 -21.67 -7.09 -4.21
C ALA A 49 -21.38 -8.44 -4.89
N LEU A 50 -20.11 -8.88 -4.85
CA LEU A 50 -19.66 -10.16 -5.40
C LEU A 50 -20.33 -11.37 -4.70
N LEU A 51 -20.51 -11.29 -3.38
CA LEU A 51 -21.16 -12.34 -2.58
C LEU A 51 -22.70 -12.27 -2.62
N GLY A 52 -23.28 -11.19 -3.17
CA GLY A 52 -24.72 -10.97 -3.26
C GLY A 52 -25.44 -11.80 -4.33
N ILE A 53 -26.76 -11.95 -4.15
CA ILE A 53 -27.62 -12.78 -5.01
C ILE A 53 -27.82 -12.07 -6.36
N GLY A 54 -27.04 -12.47 -7.36
CA GLY A 54 -27.10 -11.94 -8.74
C GLY A 54 -25.74 -11.86 -9.43
N TYR A 55 -24.64 -11.81 -8.67
CA TYR A 55 -23.29 -11.70 -9.23
C TYR A 55 -22.78 -13.02 -9.83
N GLN A 56 -23.07 -14.16 -9.18
CA GLN A 56 -22.65 -15.48 -9.68
C GLN A 56 -23.31 -15.88 -11.01
N ALA A 57 -24.47 -15.31 -11.33
CA ALA A 57 -25.17 -15.57 -12.59
C ALA A 57 -24.59 -14.79 -13.78
N SER A 58 -23.89 -13.67 -13.53
CA SER A 58 -23.38 -12.76 -14.57
C SER A 58 -21.90 -12.97 -14.94
N TYR A 59 -21.08 -13.55 -14.05
CA TYR A 59 -19.61 -13.61 -14.22
C TYR A 59 -19.06 -14.96 -14.72
N GLY A 60 -19.91 -15.98 -14.91
CA GLY A 60 -19.46 -17.28 -15.42
C GLY A 60 -18.27 -17.87 -14.65
N SER A 61 -17.31 -18.46 -15.35
CA SER A 61 -16.16 -19.21 -14.78
C SER A 61 -15.07 -18.37 -14.09
N ILE A 62 -15.21 -17.04 -14.00
CA ILE A 62 -14.15 -16.11 -13.54
C ILE A 62 -14.32 -15.69 -12.06
N PHE A 63 -15.47 -16.02 -11.44
CA PHE A 63 -15.83 -15.63 -10.07
C PHE A 63 -14.72 -15.85 -9.01
N ILE A 64 -13.99 -16.97 -9.10
CA ILE A 64 -12.93 -17.29 -8.14
C ILE A 64 -11.74 -16.33 -8.28
N LEU A 65 -11.39 -15.92 -9.51
CA LEU A 65 -10.29 -14.98 -9.73
C LEU A 65 -10.65 -13.60 -9.19
N ASP A 66 -11.88 -13.13 -9.42
CA ASP A 66 -12.37 -11.86 -8.88
C ASP A 66 -12.42 -11.87 -7.35
N LEU A 67 -12.85 -13.00 -6.76
CA LEU A 67 -12.86 -13.15 -5.30
C LEU A 67 -11.44 -13.08 -4.74
N VAL A 68 -10.48 -13.73 -5.39
CA VAL A 68 -9.07 -13.69 -4.98
C VAL A 68 -8.52 -12.26 -5.09
N ASP A 69 -8.78 -11.56 -6.19
CA ASP A 69 -8.35 -10.17 -6.38
C ASP A 69 -8.87 -9.27 -5.26
N VAL A 70 -10.18 -9.31 -5.00
CA VAL A 70 -10.83 -8.52 -3.95
C VAL A 70 -10.25 -8.82 -2.57
N LEU A 71 -10.03 -10.10 -2.23
CA LEU A 71 -9.47 -10.49 -0.94
C LEU A 71 -8.01 -10.03 -0.76
N LEU A 72 -7.21 -10.09 -1.83
CA LEU A 72 -5.81 -9.64 -1.79
C LEU A 72 -5.72 -8.12 -1.66
N ASN A 73 -6.57 -7.36 -2.35
CA ASN A 73 -6.66 -5.91 -2.18
C ASN A 73 -7.09 -5.55 -0.76
N LEU A 74 -8.09 -6.25 -0.20
CA LEU A 74 -8.55 -6.02 1.16
C LEU A 74 -7.44 -6.31 2.19
N LEU A 75 -6.61 -7.33 1.96
CA LEU A 75 -5.44 -7.61 2.78
C LEU A 75 -4.40 -6.48 2.68
N ALA A 76 -4.12 -5.98 1.49
CA ALA A 76 -3.19 -4.86 1.27
C ALA A 76 -3.67 -3.59 2.01
N ASP A 77 -4.97 -3.28 1.92
CA ASP A 77 -5.59 -2.15 2.61
C ASP A 77 -5.58 -2.34 4.13
N ALA A 78 -5.83 -3.55 4.63
CA ALA A 78 -5.74 -3.85 6.05
C ALA A 78 -4.32 -3.63 6.60
N LEU A 79 -3.29 -4.08 5.86
CA LEU A 79 -1.89 -3.84 6.23
C LEU A 79 -1.54 -2.35 6.22
N GLY A 80 -2.00 -1.61 5.20
CA GLY A 80 -1.83 -0.16 5.11
C GLY A 80 -2.51 0.57 6.28
N LEU A 81 -3.75 0.22 6.60
CA LEU A 81 -4.52 0.81 7.69
C LEU A 81 -3.87 0.55 9.06
N ILE A 82 -3.57 -0.72 9.36
CA ILE A 82 -2.97 -1.10 10.64
C ILE A 82 -1.57 -0.48 10.77
N GLY A 83 -0.77 -0.53 9.70
CA GLY A 83 0.54 0.08 9.66
C GLY A 83 0.50 1.60 9.85
N GLY A 84 -0.42 2.28 9.16
CA GLY A 84 -0.62 3.74 9.26
C GLY A 84 -1.04 4.18 10.67
N ILE A 85 -1.96 3.44 11.30
CA ILE A 85 -2.34 3.69 12.71
C ILE A 85 -1.15 3.48 13.65
N GLN A 86 -0.33 2.45 13.43
CA GLN A 86 0.88 2.23 14.23
C GLN A 86 1.91 3.35 14.05
N MET A 87 2.11 3.83 12.81
CA MET A 87 2.98 4.99 12.54
C MET A 87 2.47 6.25 13.22
N LEU A 88 1.14 6.50 13.21
CA LEU A 88 0.52 7.62 13.91
C LEU A 88 0.79 7.58 15.42
N ARG A 89 0.79 6.38 16.01
CA ARG A 89 1.14 6.15 17.42
C ARG A 89 2.64 6.19 17.71
N GLY A 90 3.48 6.45 16.71
CA GLY A 90 4.94 6.50 16.85
C GLY A 90 5.63 5.13 16.88
N ASN A 91 4.94 4.05 16.51
CA ASN A 91 5.54 2.72 16.43
C ASN A 91 6.18 2.47 15.06
N ALA A 92 7.51 2.33 15.04
CA ALA A 92 8.30 2.07 13.83
C ALA A 92 7.94 0.74 13.14
N ALA A 93 7.40 -0.24 13.87
CA ALA A 93 6.92 -1.49 13.27
C ALA A 93 5.78 -1.24 12.25
N GLY A 94 5.02 -0.16 12.41
CA GLY A 94 3.98 0.24 11.47
C GLY A 94 4.49 0.49 10.06
N ARG A 95 5.71 1.04 9.92
CA ARG A 95 6.34 1.31 8.61
C ARG A 95 6.47 0.03 7.79
N ARG A 96 6.84 -1.09 8.43
CA ARG A 96 6.97 -2.40 7.77
C ARG A 96 5.64 -2.88 7.19
N LEU A 97 4.56 -2.76 7.96
CA LEU A 97 3.23 -3.18 7.53
C LEU A 97 2.74 -2.33 6.35
N VAL A 98 2.95 -1.01 6.40
CA VAL A 98 2.61 -0.13 5.27
C VAL A 98 3.39 -0.51 4.02
N VAL A 99 4.71 -0.71 4.13
CA VAL A 99 5.55 -1.10 2.99
C VAL A 99 5.10 -2.44 2.40
N TYR A 100 4.78 -3.43 3.23
CA TYR A 100 4.29 -4.72 2.75
C TYR A 100 2.91 -4.62 2.10
N GLY A 101 2.00 -3.82 2.65
CA GLY A 101 0.71 -3.54 2.05
C GLY A 101 0.84 -2.86 0.68
N LEU A 102 1.67 -1.82 0.58
CA LEU A 102 1.94 -1.11 -0.67
C LEU A 102 2.62 -2.01 -1.72
N ALA A 103 3.58 -2.85 -1.32
CA ALA A 103 4.23 -3.80 -2.21
C ALA A 103 3.23 -4.85 -2.72
N LEU A 104 2.35 -5.36 -1.86
CA LEU A 104 1.29 -6.28 -2.25
C LEU A 104 0.33 -5.61 -3.25
N ALA A 105 -0.16 -4.40 -2.96
CA ALA A 105 -1.01 -3.63 -3.86
C ALA A 105 -0.34 -3.40 -5.23
N PHE A 106 0.97 -3.10 -5.25
CA PHE A 106 1.72 -2.93 -6.49
C PHE A 106 1.74 -4.22 -7.32
N VAL A 107 2.04 -5.36 -6.69
CA VAL A 107 2.07 -6.66 -7.36
C VAL A 107 0.70 -7.02 -7.93
N ILE A 108 -0.37 -6.80 -7.16
CA ILE A 108 -1.76 -7.01 -7.62
C ILE A 108 -2.03 -6.18 -8.87
N GLN A 109 -1.74 -4.87 -8.83
CA GLN A 109 -2.01 -3.97 -9.95
C GLN A 109 -1.19 -4.31 -11.21
N VAL A 110 0.06 -4.75 -11.05
CA VAL A 110 0.87 -5.22 -12.17
C VAL A 110 0.33 -6.54 -12.73
N ALA A 111 -0.02 -7.50 -11.88
CA ALA A 111 -0.43 -8.84 -12.29
C ALA A 111 -1.84 -8.89 -12.88
N LEU A 112 -2.78 -8.14 -12.30
CA LEU A 112 -4.21 -8.20 -12.62
C LEU A 112 -4.70 -6.94 -13.36
N GLY A 113 -4.18 -5.76 -13.00
CA GLY A 113 -4.58 -4.49 -13.62
C GLY A 113 -4.04 -4.28 -15.04
N LEU A 114 -2.80 -4.72 -15.34
CA LEU A 114 -2.24 -4.63 -16.69
C LEU A 114 -2.70 -5.76 -17.63
N GLY A 115 -3.24 -6.86 -17.08
CA GLY A 115 -3.64 -8.04 -17.85
C GLY A 115 -4.99 -7.90 -18.58
N PHE A 116 -5.91 -7.07 -18.11
CA PHE A 116 -7.32 -7.08 -18.55
C PHE A 116 -7.92 -5.73 -18.95
N GLY A 117 -7.11 -4.67 -19.02
CA GLY A 117 -7.48 -3.42 -19.67
C GLY A 117 -7.80 -2.28 -18.72
N THR A 118 -6.90 -1.31 -18.66
CA THR A 118 -7.13 0.14 -18.55
C THR A 118 -5.76 0.82 -18.42
N GLY A 119 -5.04 0.90 -19.54
CA GLY A 119 -3.61 1.28 -19.53
C GLY A 119 -3.29 2.62 -18.84
N ALA A 120 -4.18 3.62 -18.93
CA ALA A 120 -3.93 4.93 -18.34
C ALA A 120 -4.21 4.99 -16.82
N SER A 121 -5.34 4.46 -16.34
CA SER A 121 -5.66 4.47 -14.91
C SER A 121 -4.75 3.52 -14.12
N ALA A 122 -4.35 2.39 -14.70
CA ALA A 122 -3.39 1.49 -14.08
C ALA A 122 -2.04 2.17 -13.84
N ILE A 123 -1.54 2.93 -14.82
CA ILE A 123 -0.27 3.66 -14.68
C ILE A 123 -0.37 4.72 -13.57
N VAL A 124 -1.47 5.49 -13.52
CA VAL A 124 -1.65 6.52 -12.47
C VAL A 124 -1.65 5.87 -11.08
N THR A 125 -2.34 4.75 -10.90
CA THR A 125 -2.35 4.01 -9.63
C THR A 125 -0.96 3.49 -9.27
N LEU A 126 -0.22 2.92 -10.22
CA LEU A 126 1.15 2.44 -9.99
C LEU A 126 2.08 3.57 -9.57
N VAL A 127 2.00 4.72 -10.26
CA VAL A 127 2.78 5.92 -9.89
C VAL A 127 2.42 6.38 -8.48
N LEU A 128 1.13 6.42 -8.13
CA LEU A 128 0.68 6.78 -6.79
C LEU A 128 1.26 5.83 -5.73
N LEU A 129 1.21 4.52 -5.95
CA LEU A 129 1.78 3.52 -5.04
C LEU A 129 3.28 3.73 -4.83
N VAL A 130 4.03 4.03 -5.89
CA VAL A 130 5.46 4.33 -5.80
C VAL A 130 5.72 5.61 -5.00
N VAL A 131 4.91 6.66 -5.22
CA VAL A 131 5.02 7.92 -4.47
C VAL A 131 4.72 7.71 -2.99
N LEU A 132 3.67 6.96 -2.66
CA LEU A 132 3.33 6.62 -1.28
C LEU A 132 4.43 5.78 -0.62
N TYR A 133 4.98 4.80 -1.33
CA TYR A 133 6.10 4.00 -0.86
C TYR A 133 7.32 4.88 -0.54
N TYR A 134 7.70 5.77 -1.46
CA TYR A 134 8.79 6.72 -1.23
C TYR A 134 8.53 7.60 -0.01
N ALA A 135 7.32 8.18 0.10
CA ALA A 135 6.95 9.03 1.23
C ALA A 135 7.04 8.29 2.57
N VAL A 136 6.60 7.03 2.64
CA VAL A 136 6.65 6.19 3.84
C VAL A 136 8.10 5.87 4.23
N VAL A 137 8.91 5.45 3.27
CA VAL A 137 10.32 5.08 3.51
C VAL A 137 11.15 6.27 3.98
N VAL A 138 10.93 7.44 3.38
CA VAL A 138 11.68 8.67 3.70
C VAL A 138 11.14 9.36 4.94
N SER A 139 9.89 9.08 5.34
CA SER A 139 9.30 9.68 6.54
C SER A 139 10.09 9.38 7.80
N ARG A 140 10.18 10.36 8.70
CA ARG A 140 10.99 10.28 9.92
C ARG A 140 10.12 10.33 11.16
N PHE A 141 10.46 9.50 12.15
CA PHE A 141 9.84 9.60 13.47
C PHE A 141 10.47 10.74 14.28
N PRO A 142 9.73 11.36 15.21
CA PRO A 142 10.28 12.36 16.11
C PRO A 142 11.50 11.79 16.87
N GLY A 143 12.68 12.39 16.68
CA GLY A 143 13.94 11.95 17.30
C GLY A 143 14.91 11.20 16.37
N GLU A 144 14.51 10.86 15.14
CA GLU A 144 15.46 10.39 14.11
C GLU A 144 16.28 11.58 13.61
N VAL A 145 17.58 11.60 13.92
CA VAL A 145 18.49 12.70 13.56
C VAL A 145 18.80 12.64 12.06
N LEU A 146 18.76 13.79 11.38
CA LEU A 146 19.30 13.94 10.02
C LEU A 146 20.78 13.53 10.05
N ALA A 147 21.18 12.53 9.26
CA ALA A 147 22.59 12.25 9.09
C ALA A 147 23.29 13.57 8.73
N PRO A 148 24.31 14.01 9.49
CA PRO A 148 24.98 15.27 9.21
C PRO A 148 25.54 15.17 7.80
N ASN A 149 25.16 16.13 6.96
CA ASN A 149 25.68 16.29 5.59
C ASN A 149 27.21 16.09 5.64
N ARG A 150 27.69 14.97 5.09
CA ARG A 150 29.10 14.79 4.78
C ARG A 150 29.31 15.11 3.32
#